data_AF-A0A357YP93-F1
#
_entry.id   AF-A0A357YP93-F1
#
_cell.length_a   1.000
_cell.length_b   1.000
_cell.length_c   1.000
_cell.angle_alpha   90.00
_cell.angle_beta   90.00
_cell.angle_gamma   90.00
#
_symmetry.space_group_name_H-M   'P 1'
#
loop_
_entity.id
_entity.type
_entity.pdbx_description
1 polymer ?
#
loop_
_entity_poly.entity_id
_entity_poly.type
_entity_poly.pdbx_seq_one_letter_code
_entity_poly.pdbx_strand_id
1 'polypeptide(L)'
;EHGFWRWKELPPKMLRLSEKLGISLLARDNAEDFEIEVVSGISPCRAGGFSIEAGVKGIREKEAASFLNVLGNTVYAEDLGMLLVKTETGTVKFFSNGNLLVSSETKEKAVSLFKEAAKQFIRLSRCTGCGICVKACPVGAISLEGKIPRVNETCIRCGKCAESCVVTRYFDKLVPDLNKRLKV
;
A
#
# COMPACT_ATOMS: atom_id res chain seq x y z
N GLU A 1 -18.57 4.76 8.40
CA GLU A 1 -18.94 6.11 7.91
C GLU A 1 -18.90 7.22 8.97
N HIS A 2 -18.84 6.95 10.29
CA HIS A 2 -18.89 8.03 11.31
C HIS A 2 -17.66 8.13 12.24
N GLY A 3 -16.55 7.47 11.91
CA GLY A 3 -15.26 7.66 12.61
C GLY A 3 -15.16 7.07 14.03
N PHE A 4 -16.20 6.40 14.54
CA PHE A 4 -16.23 5.80 15.89
C PHE A 4 -15.09 4.81 16.17
N TRP A 5 -14.57 4.13 15.14
CA TRP A 5 -13.43 3.20 15.22
C TRP A 5 -12.10 3.85 15.68
N ARG A 6 -12.01 5.18 15.72
CA ARG A 6 -10.82 5.92 16.15
C ARG A 6 -10.66 6.01 17.66
N TRP A 7 -11.73 5.77 18.41
CA TRP A 7 -11.71 5.79 19.86
C TRP A 7 -11.49 4.38 20.40
N LYS A 8 -10.48 4.23 21.27
CA LYS A 8 -10.31 3.00 22.05
C LYS A 8 -11.51 2.76 22.98
N GLU A 9 -12.06 3.84 23.51
CA GLU A 9 -13.32 3.88 24.26
C GLU A 9 -14.01 5.21 23.95
N LEU A 10 -15.32 5.17 23.69
CA LEU A 10 -16.06 6.34 23.28
C LEU A 10 -16.42 7.22 24.49
N PRO A 11 -16.24 8.55 24.41
CA PRO A 11 -16.75 9.46 25.43
C PRO A 11 -18.26 9.27 25.63
N PRO A 12 -18.80 9.38 26.87
CA PRO A 12 -20.22 9.16 27.15
C PRO A 12 -21.19 9.96 26.28
N LYS A 13 -20.80 11.17 25.88
CA LYS A 13 -21.60 12.03 25.00
C LYS A 13 -21.73 11.44 23.59
N MET A 14 -20.70 10.76 23.09
CA MET A 14 -20.68 10.13 21.78
C MET A 14 -21.48 8.84 21.75
N LEU A 15 -21.47 8.06 22.84
CA LEU A 15 -22.32 6.87 23.01
C LEU A 15 -23.82 7.23 22.93
N ARG A 16 -24.22 8.25 23.69
CA ARG A 16 -25.62 8.74 23.66
C ARG A 16 -26.02 9.25 22.27
N LEU A 17 -25.07 9.85 21.55
CA LEU A 17 -25.31 10.35 20.20
C LEU A 17 -25.45 9.21 19.20
N SER A 18 -24.61 8.17 19.28
CA SER A 18 -24.73 7.00 18.40
C SER A 18 -26.04 6.25 18.62
N GLU A 19 -26.49 6.09 19.86
CA GLU A 19 -27.78 5.48 20.18
C GLU A 19 -28.94 6.29 19.59
N LYS A 20 -28.94 7.62 19.81
CA LYS A 20 -29.97 8.51 19.25
C LYS A 20 -30.04 8.49 17.73
N LEU A 21 -28.90 8.30 17.07
CA LEU A 21 -28.80 8.31 15.61
C LEU A 21 -28.90 6.90 15.00
N GLY A 22 -29.07 5.85 15.81
CA GLY A 22 -29.09 4.46 15.33
C GLY A 22 -27.79 4.03 14.65
N ILE A 23 -26.66 4.65 14.99
CA ILE A 23 -25.36 4.36 14.38
C ILE A 23 -24.76 3.13 15.04
N SER A 24 -24.52 2.08 14.26
CA SER A 24 -23.81 0.89 14.74
C SER A 24 -22.37 1.24 15.17
N LEU A 25 -22.03 0.86 16.41
CA LEU A 25 -20.70 1.01 16.99
C LEU A 25 -19.74 -0.12 16.62
N LEU A 26 -20.27 -1.23 16.10
CA LEU A 26 -19.46 -2.33 15.63
C LEU A 26 -18.74 -1.87 14.36
N ALA A 27 -17.41 -1.83 14.42
CA ALA A 27 -16.62 -1.74 13.20
C ALA A 27 -17.05 -2.91 12.32
N ARG A 28 -17.60 -2.62 11.14
CA ARG A 28 -17.70 -3.65 10.10
C ARG A 28 -16.27 -3.94 9.67
N ASP A 29 -15.74 -5.08 10.08
CA ASP A 29 -14.53 -5.70 9.53
C ASP A 29 -14.81 -6.08 8.07
N ASN A 30 -14.90 -5.07 7.20
CA ASN A 30 -15.01 -5.24 5.75
C ASN A 30 -13.76 -4.68 5.07
N ALA A 31 -12.60 -5.04 5.60
CA ALA A 31 -11.40 -5.12 4.79
C ALA A 31 -11.05 -6.60 4.81
N GLU A 32 -11.10 -7.27 3.65
CA GLU A 32 -10.32 -8.50 3.48
C GLU A 32 -8.93 -8.23 4.05
N ASP A 33 -8.50 -9.02 5.03
CA ASP A 33 -7.28 -8.71 5.75
C ASP A 33 -6.13 -8.66 4.75
N PHE A 34 -5.49 -7.48 4.68
CA PHE A 34 -4.26 -7.34 3.91
C PHE A 34 -3.24 -8.32 4.45
N GLU A 35 -2.73 -9.18 3.59
CA GLU A 35 -1.65 -10.10 3.89
C GLU A 35 -0.56 -9.95 2.83
N ILE A 36 0.70 -9.97 3.26
CA ILE A 36 1.85 -10.09 2.38
C ILE A 36 2.76 -11.22 2.87
N GLU A 37 2.95 -12.21 2.01
CA GLU A 37 3.70 -13.43 2.30
C GLU A 37 4.86 -13.57 1.32
N VAL A 38 6.10 -13.53 1.80
CA VAL A 38 7.29 -13.75 0.96
C VAL A 38 7.34 -15.24 0.60
N VAL A 39 7.23 -15.56 -0.69
CA VAL A 39 7.13 -16.93 -1.21
C VAL A 39 8.52 -17.49 -1.44
N SER A 40 9.27 -16.85 -2.34
CA SER A 40 10.68 -17.08 -2.52
C SER A 40 11.39 -15.86 -1.94
N GLY A 41 12.27 -16.09 -0.96
CA GLY A 41 13.17 -15.05 -0.47
C GLY A 41 14.04 -14.50 -1.60
N ILE A 42 15.08 -13.75 -1.25
CA ILE A 42 15.91 -13.10 -2.27
C ILE A 42 16.63 -14.16 -3.12
N SER A 43 16.31 -14.19 -4.41
CA SER A 43 16.81 -15.19 -5.35
C SER A 43 17.57 -14.51 -6.51
N PRO A 44 18.71 -15.06 -6.97
CA PRO A 44 19.40 -14.52 -8.13
C PRO A 44 18.61 -14.80 -9.42
N CYS A 45 18.51 -13.81 -10.29
CA CYS A 45 17.83 -13.93 -11.58
C CYS A 45 18.79 -14.51 -12.64
N ARG A 46 18.27 -15.33 -13.57
CA ARG A 46 19.05 -15.89 -14.69
C ARG A 46 19.71 -14.82 -15.59
N ALA A 47 19.12 -13.63 -15.67
CA ALA A 47 19.62 -12.51 -16.47
C ALA A 47 20.63 -11.61 -15.73
N GLY A 48 21.05 -12.00 -14.52
CA GLY A 48 21.74 -11.11 -13.58
C GLY A 48 20.76 -10.34 -12.69
N GLY A 49 21.17 -10.04 -11.46
CA GLY A 49 20.35 -9.36 -10.46
C GLY A 49 19.65 -10.27 -9.47
N PHE A 50 18.75 -9.68 -8.68
CA PHE A 50 18.03 -10.31 -7.58
C PHE A 50 16.54 -10.05 -7.67
N SER A 51 15.74 -11.06 -7.37
CA SER A 51 14.29 -10.97 -7.26
C SER A 51 13.79 -11.38 -5.88
N ILE A 52 12.62 -10.85 -5.53
CA ILE A 52 11.85 -11.23 -4.35
C ILE A 52 10.42 -11.47 -4.83
N GLU A 53 9.85 -12.62 -4.48
CA GLU A 53 8.46 -12.95 -4.79
C GLU A 53 7.63 -12.97 -3.51
N ALA A 54 6.42 -12.41 -3.59
CA ALA A 54 5.46 -12.44 -2.50
C ALA A 54 4.03 -12.60 -3.03
N GLY A 55 3.15 -13.16 -2.20
CA GLY A 55 1.71 -13.08 -2.41
C GLY A 55 1.14 -11.91 -1.63
N VAL A 56 0.24 -11.13 -2.24
CA VAL A 56 -0.49 -10.02 -1.63
C VAL A 56 -2.00 -10.28 -1.73
N LYS A 57 -2.71 -10.18 -0.62
CA LYS A 57 -4.18 -10.30 -0.55
C LYS A 57 -4.84 -8.96 -0.17
N GLY A 58 -6.11 -8.81 -0.53
CA GLY A 58 -6.93 -7.64 -0.17
C GLY A 58 -6.64 -6.37 -0.99
N ILE A 59 -6.03 -6.50 -2.18
CA ILE A 59 -5.78 -5.40 -3.13
C ILE A 59 -5.98 -5.89 -4.56
N ARG A 60 -6.67 -5.07 -5.36
CA ARG A 60 -6.82 -5.27 -6.80
C ARG A 60 -5.77 -4.50 -7.58
N GLU A 61 -5.27 -5.07 -8.67
CA GLU A 61 -4.26 -4.48 -9.53
C GLU A 61 -4.71 -3.13 -10.13
N LYS A 62 -5.99 -2.99 -10.48
CA LYS A 62 -6.57 -1.73 -10.96
C LYS A 62 -6.51 -0.60 -9.93
N GLU A 63 -6.70 -0.91 -8.65
CA GLU A 63 -6.58 0.07 -7.56
C GLU A 63 -5.12 0.45 -7.36
N ALA A 64 -4.24 -0.55 -7.31
CA ALA A 64 -2.80 -0.36 -7.21
C ALA A 64 -2.25 0.49 -8.35
N ALA A 65 -2.74 0.30 -9.58
CA ALA A 65 -2.30 1.04 -10.76
C ALA A 65 -2.50 2.55 -10.63
N SER A 66 -3.62 2.95 -10.01
CA SER A 66 -3.92 4.37 -9.80
C SER A 66 -3.07 5.03 -8.71
N PHE A 67 -2.36 4.25 -7.89
CA PHE A 67 -1.66 4.73 -6.71
C PHE A 67 -0.13 4.55 -6.78
N LEU A 68 0.35 3.44 -7.35
CA LEU A 68 1.78 3.07 -7.34
C LEU A 68 2.69 3.95 -8.21
N ASN A 69 2.13 4.97 -8.88
CA ASN A 69 2.90 6.07 -9.46
C ASN A 69 3.81 6.76 -8.44
N VAL A 70 3.52 6.67 -7.14
CA VAL A 70 4.43 7.15 -6.08
C VAL A 70 5.78 6.43 -6.04
N LEU A 71 5.89 5.21 -6.59
CA LEU A 71 7.12 4.41 -6.63
C LEU A 71 7.88 4.59 -7.96
N GLY A 72 7.19 4.33 -9.07
CA GLY A 72 7.80 4.31 -10.40
C GLY A 72 6.85 4.75 -11.52
N ASN A 73 7.31 4.69 -12.76
CA ASN A 73 6.45 4.84 -13.93
C ASN A 73 5.60 3.58 -14.04
N THR A 74 4.29 3.76 -14.01
CA THR A 74 3.33 2.65 -13.95
C THR A 74 2.77 2.33 -15.32
N VAL A 75 2.72 1.05 -15.68
CA VAL A 75 2.11 0.52 -16.88
C VAL A 75 1.16 -0.59 -16.46
N TYR A 76 -0.13 -0.40 -16.72
CA TYR A 76 -1.16 -1.39 -16.45
C TYR A 76 -1.60 -2.06 -17.74
N ALA A 77 -1.39 -3.38 -17.84
CA ALA A 77 -1.82 -4.21 -18.96
C ALA A 77 -3.05 -5.02 -18.52
N GLU A 78 -4.24 -4.49 -18.82
CA GLU A 78 -5.53 -5.07 -18.40
C GLU A 78 -5.72 -6.50 -18.94
N ASP A 79 -5.37 -6.74 -20.21
CA ASP A 79 -5.49 -8.06 -20.85
C ASP A 79 -4.64 -9.16 -20.18
N LEU A 80 -3.54 -8.77 -19.52
CA LEU A 80 -2.66 -9.67 -18.80
C LEU A 80 -2.93 -9.68 -17.29
N GLY A 81 -3.84 -8.84 -16.80
CA GLY A 81 -4.04 -8.59 -15.38
C GLY A 81 -2.73 -8.20 -14.68
N MET A 82 -1.87 -7.44 -15.34
CA MET A 82 -0.51 -7.16 -14.87
C MET A 82 -0.28 -5.67 -14.71
N LEU A 83 0.21 -5.29 -13.54
CA LEU A 83 0.73 -3.99 -13.23
C LEU A 83 2.25 -4.02 -13.18
N LEU A 84 2.91 -3.20 -13.99
CA LEU A 84 4.37 -3.01 -13.96
C LEU A 84 4.70 -1.59 -13.50
N VAL A 85 5.56 -1.49 -12.51
CA VAL A 85 6.10 -0.21 -12.02
C VAL A 85 7.61 -0.22 -12.24
N LYS A 86 8.11 0.70 -13.06
CA LYS A 86 9.54 0.89 -13.33
C LYS A 86 10.09 1.99 -12.43
N THR A 87 10.99 1.65 -11.53
CA THR A 87 11.69 2.60 -10.66
C THR A 87 13.13 2.80 -11.16
N GLU A 88 13.85 3.77 -10.58
CA GLU A 88 15.28 3.96 -10.85
C GLU A 88 16.13 2.77 -10.37
N THR A 89 15.64 2.03 -9.37
CA THR A 89 16.38 0.94 -8.73
C THR A 89 15.93 -0.44 -9.18
N GLY A 90 14.85 -0.58 -9.94
CA GLY A 90 14.34 -1.88 -10.34
C GLY A 90 12.92 -1.86 -10.88
N THR A 91 12.26 -3.00 -10.78
CA THR A 91 10.88 -3.17 -11.24
C THR A 91 10.03 -3.85 -10.18
N VAL A 92 8.76 -3.47 -10.12
CA VAL A 92 7.72 -4.11 -9.31
C VAL A 92 6.63 -4.58 -10.26
N LYS A 93 6.34 -5.88 -10.26
CA LYS A 93 5.24 -6.47 -11.02
C LYS A 93 4.20 -7.00 -10.06
N PHE A 94 2.95 -6.62 -10.25
CA PHE A 94 1.83 -7.11 -9.47
C PHE A 94 0.78 -7.68 -10.41
N PHE A 95 0.33 -8.90 -10.12
CA PHE A 95 -0.59 -9.65 -10.97
C PHE A 95 -1.96 -9.75 -10.31
N SER A 96 -3.01 -9.89 -11.11
CA SER A 96 -4.40 -9.99 -10.66
C SER A 96 -4.67 -11.19 -9.73
N ASN A 97 -3.80 -12.21 -9.76
CA ASN A 97 -3.84 -13.35 -8.84
C ASN A 97 -3.18 -13.07 -7.48
N GLY A 98 -2.71 -11.84 -7.24
CA GLY A 98 -2.04 -11.44 -5.99
C GLY A 98 -0.53 -11.62 -5.99
N ASN A 99 0.08 -12.17 -7.05
CA ASN A 99 1.54 -12.33 -7.10
C ASN A 99 2.23 -10.97 -7.22
N LEU A 100 3.27 -10.76 -6.41
CA LEU A 100 4.15 -9.61 -6.40
C LEU A 100 5.57 -10.09 -6.69
N LEU A 101 6.19 -9.55 -7.75
CA LEU A 101 7.59 -9.81 -8.11
C LEU A 101 8.35 -8.49 -8.13
N VAL A 102 9.34 -8.37 -7.25
CA VAL A 102 10.27 -7.25 -7.23
C VAL A 102 11.60 -7.72 -7.79
N SER A 103 12.22 -6.94 -8.66
CA SER A 103 13.52 -7.28 -9.25
C SER A 103 14.44 -6.07 -9.33
N SER A 104 15.71 -6.26 -9.03
CA SER A 104 16.75 -5.23 -9.07
C SER A 104 18.12 -5.83 -9.40
N GLU A 105 19.12 -4.99 -9.65
CA GLU A 105 20.50 -5.39 -9.94
C GLU A 105 21.25 -5.95 -8.72
N THR A 106 20.98 -5.41 -7.53
CA THR A 106 21.66 -5.83 -6.29
C THR A 106 20.66 -6.28 -5.24
N LYS A 107 21.13 -7.12 -4.30
CA LYS A 107 20.33 -7.63 -3.18
C LYS A 107 19.77 -6.48 -2.35
N GLU A 108 20.58 -5.48 -2.05
CA GLU A 108 20.24 -4.34 -1.20
C GLU A 108 19.15 -3.48 -1.86
N LYS A 109 19.30 -3.19 -3.16
CA LYS A 109 18.30 -2.46 -3.93
C LYS A 109 16.98 -3.24 -4.03
N ALA A 110 17.03 -4.56 -4.26
CA ALA A 110 15.84 -5.42 -4.30
C ALA A 110 15.07 -5.38 -2.97
N VAL A 111 15.79 -5.54 -1.84
CA VAL A 111 15.20 -5.50 -0.50
C VAL A 111 14.60 -4.14 -0.19
N SER A 112 15.32 -3.06 -0.50
CA SER A 112 14.83 -1.69 -0.28
C SER A 112 13.56 -1.43 -1.10
N LEU A 113 13.59 -1.77 -2.39
CA LEU A 113 12.44 -1.60 -3.28
C LEU A 113 11.24 -2.44 -2.84
N PHE A 114 11.46 -3.68 -2.39
CA PHE A 114 10.41 -4.53 -1.87
C PHE A 114 9.76 -3.96 -0.61
N LYS A 115 10.56 -3.43 0.33
CA LYS A 115 10.03 -2.79 1.54
C LYS A 115 9.19 -1.56 1.20
N GLU A 116 9.64 -0.73 0.27
CA GLU A 116 8.87 0.43 -0.18
C GLU A 116 7.59 0.03 -0.91
N ALA A 117 7.64 -1.01 -1.76
CA ALA A 117 6.45 -1.56 -2.39
C ALA A 117 5.45 -2.07 -1.35
N ALA A 118 5.89 -2.92 -0.41
CA ALA A 118 5.07 -3.44 0.66
C ALA A 118 4.39 -2.33 1.48
N LYS A 119 5.14 -1.26 1.82
CA LYS A 119 4.59 -0.06 2.48
C LYS A 119 3.48 0.60 1.68
N GLN A 120 3.62 0.71 0.34
CA GLN A 120 2.57 1.31 -0.48
C GLN A 120 1.35 0.40 -0.62
N PHE A 121 1.52 -0.92 -0.72
CA PHE A 121 0.41 -1.86 -0.76
C PHE A 121 -0.43 -1.80 0.53
N ILE A 122 0.17 -1.95 1.71
CA ILE A 122 -0.60 -1.82 2.97
C ILE A 122 -1.22 -0.43 3.12
N ARG A 123 -0.53 0.63 2.68
CA ARG A 123 -1.05 2.00 2.68
C ARG A 123 -2.30 2.14 1.83
N LEU A 124 -2.35 1.48 0.68
CA LEU A 124 -3.53 1.45 -0.18
C LEU A 124 -4.66 0.64 0.47
N SER A 125 -4.39 -0.58 0.93
CA SER A 125 -5.41 -1.46 1.52
C SER A 125 -6.06 -0.88 2.79
N ARG A 126 -5.25 -0.30 3.70
CA ARG A 126 -5.75 0.31 4.93
C ARG A 126 -6.08 1.81 4.76
N CYS A 127 -6.22 2.30 3.53
CA CYS A 127 -6.57 3.69 3.29
C CYS A 127 -7.98 4.01 3.83
N THR A 128 -8.09 5.09 4.59
CA THR A 128 -9.37 5.53 5.18
C THR A 128 -9.97 6.74 4.47
N GLY A 129 -9.34 7.23 3.40
CA GLY A 129 -9.75 8.44 2.69
C GLY A 129 -9.56 9.73 3.50
N CYS A 130 -8.59 9.79 4.42
CA CYS A 130 -8.44 10.93 5.33
C CYS A 130 -7.92 12.23 4.68
N GLY A 131 -7.36 12.16 3.46
CA GLY A 131 -6.90 13.33 2.69
C GLY A 131 -5.58 13.95 3.13
N ILE A 132 -4.87 13.39 4.12
CA ILE A 132 -3.60 13.98 4.58
C ILE A 132 -2.53 13.99 3.48
N CYS A 133 -2.49 12.95 2.65
CA CYS A 133 -1.57 12.85 1.52
C CYS A 133 -1.83 13.92 0.44
N VAL A 134 -3.10 14.30 0.23
CA VAL A 134 -3.49 15.37 -0.70
C VAL A 134 -2.88 16.69 -0.23
N LYS A 135 -3.06 17.04 1.05
CA LYS A 135 -2.50 18.26 1.63
C LYS A 135 -0.96 18.27 1.68
N ALA A 136 -0.35 17.10 1.87
CA ALA A 136 1.10 16.97 1.96
C ALA A 136 1.81 17.02 0.59
N CYS A 137 1.07 16.84 -0.51
CA CYS A 137 1.66 16.82 -1.85
C CYS A 137 2.00 18.24 -2.32
N PRO A 138 3.29 18.59 -2.52
CA PRO A 138 3.68 19.96 -2.89
C PRO A 138 3.29 20.34 -4.32
N VAL A 139 2.97 19.35 -5.16
CA VAL A 139 2.66 19.53 -6.60
C VAL A 139 1.21 19.16 -6.93
N GLY A 140 0.38 18.86 -5.91
CA GLY A 140 -1.04 18.54 -6.12
C GLY A 140 -1.31 17.27 -6.93
N ALA A 141 -0.37 16.33 -6.99
CA ALA A 141 -0.48 15.10 -7.80
C ALA A 141 -1.46 14.04 -7.25
N ILE A 142 -2.04 14.26 -6.06
CA ILE A 142 -2.85 13.26 -5.34
C ILE A 142 -4.29 13.73 -5.22
N SER A 143 -5.23 12.88 -5.61
CA SER A 143 -6.66 13.05 -5.38
C SER A 143 -7.26 11.84 -4.64
N LEU A 144 -8.49 11.96 -4.16
CA LEU A 144 -9.23 10.88 -3.50
C LEU A 144 -10.54 10.61 -4.24
N GLU A 145 -10.78 9.33 -4.53
CA GLU A 145 -12.09 8.83 -4.94
C GLU A 145 -12.58 7.86 -3.85
N GLY A 146 -13.42 8.37 -2.95
CA GLY A 146 -13.83 7.62 -1.76
C GLY A 146 -12.61 7.28 -0.87
N LYS A 147 -12.33 5.99 -0.70
CA LYS A 147 -11.16 5.50 0.07
C LYS A 147 -9.93 5.22 -0.79
N ILE A 148 -10.00 5.43 -2.10
CA ILE A 148 -8.92 5.09 -3.03
C ILE A 148 -8.15 6.37 -3.39
N PRO A 149 -6.88 6.49 -2.97
CA PRO A 149 -6.02 7.57 -3.42
C PRO A 149 -5.56 7.33 -4.86
N ARG A 150 -5.70 8.36 -5.69
CA ARG A 150 -5.16 8.38 -7.06
C ARG A 150 -3.97 9.31 -7.13
N VAL A 151 -2.97 8.92 -7.91
CA VAL A 151 -1.74 9.67 -8.14
C VAL A 151 -1.52 9.78 -9.64
N ASN A 152 -1.51 11.01 -10.16
CA ASN A 152 -1.31 11.29 -11.58
C ASN A 152 0.19 11.41 -11.94
N GLU A 153 0.46 11.67 -13.22
CA GLU A 153 1.81 11.78 -13.77
C GLU A 153 2.61 13.02 -13.30
N THR A 154 1.99 14.01 -12.65
CA THR A 154 2.73 15.16 -12.10
C THR A 154 3.49 14.81 -10.81
N CYS A 155 3.38 13.57 -10.33
CA CYS A 155 4.09 13.08 -9.16
C CYS A 155 5.61 13.12 -9.34
N ILE A 156 6.26 13.99 -8.55
CA ILE A 156 7.72 14.11 -8.49
C ILE A 156 8.39 13.11 -7.53
N ARG A 157 7.65 12.11 -7.03
CA ARG A 157 8.18 11.00 -6.22
C ARG A 157 8.91 11.42 -4.93
N CYS A 158 8.53 12.56 -4.34
CA CYS A 158 9.24 13.15 -3.19
C CYS A 158 8.98 12.49 -1.83
N GLY A 159 8.17 11.43 -1.74
CA GLY A 159 7.95 10.68 -0.48
C GLY A 159 7.06 11.33 0.58
N LYS A 160 6.83 12.66 0.57
CA LYS A 160 6.07 13.40 1.60
C LYS A 160 4.67 12.84 1.90
N CYS A 161 4.00 12.30 0.89
CA CYS A 161 2.68 11.70 1.05
C CYS A 161 2.72 10.38 1.84
N ALA A 162 3.82 9.62 1.75
CA ALA A 162 4.05 8.42 2.53
C ALA A 162 4.48 8.79 3.96
N GLU A 163 5.33 9.79 4.14
CA GLU A 163 5.77 10.24 5.48
C GLU A 163 4.63 10.75 6.35
N SER A 164 3.68 11.47 5.75
CA SER A 164 2.50 12.00 6.44
C SER A 164 1.41 10.94 6.71
N CYS A 165 1.51 9.75 6.13
CA CYS A 165 0.48 8.73 6.27
C CYS A 165 0.58 8.00 7.61
N VAL A 166 -0.54 7.85 8.32
CA VAL A 166 -0.56 7.10 9.58
C VAL A 166 -0.29 5.60 9.37
N VAL A 167 -0.73 5.04 8.24
CA VAL A 167 -0.57 3.61 7.93
C VAL A 167 0.91 3.25 7.77
N THR A 168 1.68 4.07 7.05
CA THR A 168 3.12 3.88 6.89
C THR A 168 3.87 4.08 8.20
N ARG A 169 3.45 5.02 9.05
CA ARG A 169 4.04 5.21 10.38
C ARG A 169 3.92 3.99 11.29
N TYR A 170 2.85 3.20 11.12
CA TYR A 170 2.64 1.96 11.86
C TYR A 170 2.95 0.70 11.05
N PHE A 171 3.72 0.83 9.96
CA PHE A 171 4.05 -0.29 9.07
C PHE A 171 4.56 -1.54 9.81
N ASP A 172 5.53 -1.38 10.70
CA ASP A 172 6.13 -2.51 11.43
C ASP A 172 5.13 -3.24 12.36
N LYS A 173 4.07 -2.56 12.79
CA LYS A 173 2.98 -3.17 13.58
C LYS A 173 1.95 -3.86 12.70
N LEU A 174 1.71 -3.34 11.49
CA LEU A 174 0.73 -3.85 10.55
C LEU A 174 1.26 -5.03 9.73
N VAL A 175 2.56 -5.05 9.47
CA VAL A 175 3.26 -6.13 8.76
C VAL A 175 4.45 -6.59 9.61
N PRO A 176 4.19 -7.25 10.75
CA PRO A 176 5.26 -7.71 11.63
C PRO A 176 6.14 -8.75 10.93
N ASP A 177 7.39 -8.83 11.38
CA ASP A 177 8.37 -9.84 10.96
C ASP A 177 8.75 -9.85 9.47
N LEU A 178 8.41 -8.81 8.70
CA LEU A 178 8.78 -8.73 7.28
C LEU A 178 10.28 -8.90 7.05
N ASN A 179 11.12 -8.31 7.91
CA ASN A 179 12.59 -8.47 7.84
C ASN A 179 13.01 -9.94 8.01
N LYS A 180 12.42 -10.66 8.98
CA LYS A 180 12.69 -12.08 9.20
C LYS A 180 12.28 -12.91 7.97
N ARG A 181 11.13 -12.60 7.36
CA ARG A 181 10.62 -13.29 6.16
C ARG A 181 11.52 -13.06 4.93
N LEU A 182 12.15 -11.90 4.84
CA LEU A 182 13.12 -11.58 3.79
C LEU A 182 14.48 -12.28 3.99
N LYS A 183 14.72 -12.93 5.14
CA LYS A 183 16.01 -13.50 5.55
C LYS A 183 17.15 -12.47 5.49
N VAL A 184 16.85 -11.24 5.93
CA VAL A 184 17.79 -10.11 6.02
C VAL A 184 17.87 -9.63 7.46
#